data_AF-A0A1G6ISH2-F1
#
_entry.id   AF-A0A1G6ISH2-F1
#
_cell.length_a   1.000
_cell.length_b   1.000
_cell.length_c   1.000
_cell.angle_alpha   90.00
_cell.angle_beta   90.00
_cell.angle_gamma   90.00
#
_symmetry.space_group_name_H-M   'P 1'
#
loop_
_entity.id
_entity.type
_entity.pdbx_description
1 polymer ?
#
loop_
_entity_poly.entity_id
_entity_poly.type
_entity_poly.pdbx_seq_one_letter_code
_entity_poly.pdbx_strand_id
1 'polypeptide(L)'
;MTRSPALLALLVLVGCRADLHPPPTRAFEGLPIAGSLADARAAGFAGCIEDTITMRCRREGVMLVGAGPYEAAVDLAGGDGSGGFDHLTLWHGSDQGALLAISDALKRQGWHSCLKGEQEDYTRPGSPIRIAIDATYWGKRRAVITHEGMEAKPRC
;
A
#
# COMPACT_ATOMS: atom_id res chain seq x y z
N MET A 1 37.42 7.98 58.73
CA MET A 1 37.83 8.33 57.34
C MET A 1 37.91 7.04 56.54
N THR A 2 37.00 6.81 55.58
CA THR A 2 37.24 6.30 54.20
C THR A 2 35.96 5.71 53.58
N ARG A 3 35.41 6.47 52.61
CA ARG A 3 34.87 6.07 51.29
C ARG A 3 33.92 4.87 51.17
N SER A 4 32.66 5.14 50.80
CA SER A 4 32.12 4.80 49.46
C SER A 4 30.65 5.23 49.34
N PRO A 5 30.35 6.14 48.40
CA PRO A 5 29.10 5.98 47.66
C PRO A 5 29.33 6.24 46.17
N ALA A 6 28.90 5.33 45.32
CA ALA A 6 28.43 5.63 43.97
C ALA A 6 27.83 4.35 43.38
N LEU A 7 26.59 4.03 43.77
CA LEU A 7 25.75 3.21 42.90
C LEU A 7 25.41 4.07 41.68
N LEU A 8 26.16 3.87 40.59
CA LEU A 8 25.81 4.40 39.27
C LEU A 8 24.55 3.67 38.81
N ALA A 9 23.41 4.35 38.88
CA ALA A 9 22.17 3.93 38.23
C ALA A 9 22.30 4.19 36.73
N LEU A 10 22.60 3.15 35.94
CA LEU A 10 22.44 3.18 34.49
C LEU A 10 20.94 3.08 34.17
N LEU A 11 20.30 4.22 33.93
CA LEU A 11 18.99 4.29 33.30
C LEU A 11 19.13 3.93 31.82
N VAL A 12 18.90 2.66 31.51
CA VAL A 12 18.77 2.19 30.12
C VAL A 12 17.42 2.70 29.60
N LEU A 13 17.48 3.78 28.81
CA LEU A 13 16.37 4.19 27.95
C LEU A 13 16.20 3.14 26.86
N VAL A 14 15.48 2.05 27.16
CA VAL A 14 14.90 1.19 26.13
C VAL A 14 13.83 2.04 25.46
N GLY A 15 14.19 2.66 24.33
CA GLY A 15 13.22 3.30 23.47
C GLY A 15 12.19 2.26 23.06
N CYS A 16 10.96 2.40 23.52
CA CYS A 16 9.82 1.64 23.02
C CYS A 16 9.75 1.88 21.50
N ARG A 17 10.26 0.94 20.69
CA ARG A 17 9.78 0.82 19.32
C ARG A 17 8.31 0.51 19.45
N ALA A 18 7.45 1.41 18.99
CA ALA A 18 6.03 1.10 18.89
C ALA A 18 5.93 -0.21 18.09
N ASP A 19 5.39 -1.26 18.68
CA ASP A 19 5.15 -2.52 17.98
C ASP A 19 4.16 -2.24 16.84
N LEU A 20 4.70 -2.00 15.65
CA LEU A 20 3.93 -1.89 14.44
C LEU A 20 3.49 -3.32 14.09
N HIS A 21 2.25 -3.64 14.44
CA HIS A 21 1.65 -4.90 14.06
C HIS A 21 1.13 -4.80 12.62
N PRO A 22 1.44 -5.76 11.75
CA PRO A 22 0.93 -5.75 10.38
C PRO A 22 -0.61 -5.86 10.38
N PRO A 23 -1.29 -5.19 9.45
CA PRO A 23 -2.73 -5.32 9.33
C PRO A 23 -3.12 -6.74 8.89
N PRO A 24 -4.38 -7.16 9.11
CA PRO A 24 -4.87 -8.43 8.60
C PRO A 24 -4.71 -8.55 7.08
N THR A 25 -4.35 -9.73 6.60
CA THR A 25 -4.18 -9.98 5.16
C THR A 25 -5.48 -9.73 4.40
N ARG A 26 -5.41 -8.92 3.35
CA ARG A 26 -6.49 -8.64 2.41
C ARG A 26 -5.96 -8.73 0.99
N ALA A 27 -6.81 -9.22 0.10
CA ALA A 27 -6.49 -9.34 -1.31
C ALA A 27 -7.64 -8.83 -2.19
N PHE A 28 -7.29 -8.37 -3.38
CA PHE A 28 -8.22 -8.01 -4.45
C PHE A 28 -7.66 -8.51 -5.77
N GLU A 29 -8.47 -9.21 -6.57
CA GLU A 29 -8.03 -9.83 -7.84
C GLU A 29 -6.77 -10.72 -7.68
N GLY A 30 -6.63 -11.41 -6.54
CA GLY A 30 -5.48 -12.27 -6.23
C GLY A 30 -4.19 -11.51 -5.86
N LEU A 31 -4.22 -10.17 -5.79
CA LEU A 31 -3.11 -9.34 -5.36
C LEU A 31 -3.28 -8.96 -3.88
N PRO A 32 -2.22 -9.01 -3.07
CA PRO A 32 -2.31 -8.52 -1.71
C PRO A 32 -2.42 -7.00 -1.70
N ILE A 33 -3.36 -6.48 -0.92
CA ILE A 33 -3.58 -5.04 -0.75
C ILE A 33 -3.38 -4.60 0.69
N ALA A 34 -3.38 -5.53 1.64
CA ALA A 34 -2.92 -5.30 3.01
C ALA A 34 -2.33 -6.60 3.58
N GLY A 35 -1.36 -6.49 4.47
CA GLY A 35 -0.77 -7.64 5.15
C GLY A 35 0.66 -7.40 5.63
N SER A 36 1.37 -8.50 5.87
CA SER A 36 2.75 -8.54 6.34
C SER A 36 3.77 -8.63 5.21
N LEU A 37 5.05 -8.43 5.53
CA LEU A 37 6.15 -8.70 4.59
C LEU A 37 6.13 -10.14 4.03
N ALA A 38 5.70 -11.12 4.83
CA ALA A 38 5.59 -12.49 4.38
C ALA A 38 4.52 -12.65 3.29
N ASP A 39 3.37 -11.98 3.44
CA ASP A 39 2.30 -11.97 2.44
C ASP A 39 2.77 -11.33 1.13
N ALA A 40 3.49 -10.20 1.21
CA ALA A 40 4.06 -9.53 0.05
C ALA A 40 5.03 -10.45 -0.71
N ARG A 41 5.96 -11.10 0.01
CA ARG A 41 6.94 -12.03 -0.58
C ARG A 41 6.27 -13.25 -1.20
N ALA A 42 5.29 -13.83 -0.51
CA ALA A 42 4.51 -14.96 -1.03
C ALA A 42 3.79 -14.61 -2.34
N ALA A 43 3.37 -13.35 -2.49
CA ALA A 43 2.76 -12.84 -3.71
C ALA A 43 3.78 -12.36 -4.78
N GLY A 44 5.08 -12.60 -4.60
CA GLY A 44 6.11 -12.28 -5.57
C GLY A 44 6.65 -10.85 -5.52
N PHE A 45 6.34 -10.07 -4.47
CA PHE A 45 6.99 -8.79 -4.23
C PHE A 45 8.35 -9.00 -3.57
N ALA A 46 9.32 -9.46 -4.37
CA ALA A 46 10.64 -9.86 -3.89
C ALA A 46 11.69 -8.74 -3.96
N GLY A 47 11.50 -7.73 -4.81
CA GLY A 47 12.42 -6.60 -4.97
C GLY A 47 12.22 -5.56 -3.88
N CYS A 48 12.66 -5.84 -2.65
CA CYS A 48 12.51 -4.95 -1.50
C CYS A 48 13.69 -3.97 -1.37
N ILE A 49 13.37 -2.69 -1.17
CA ILE A 49 14.30 -1.60 -0.92
C ILE A 49 13.95 -1.02 0.45
N GLU A 50 14.92 -1.02 1.35
CA GLU A 50 14.78 -0.54 2.73
C GLU A 50 15.22 0.93 2.83
N ASP A 51 14.48 1.72 3.61
CA ASP A 51 14.88 3.04 4.11
C ASP A 51 14.70 3.06 5.64
N THR A 52 15.10 4.14 6.30
CA THR A 52 15.06 4.33 7.75
C THR A 52 13.68 4.19 8.38
N ILE A 53 12.60 4.43 7.63
CA ILE A 53 11.22 4.45 8.14
C ILE A 53 10.24 3.56 7.39
N THR A 54 10.58 3.12 6.19
CA THR A 54 9.72 2.28 5.34
C THR A 54 10.53 1.27 4.54
N MET A 55 9.86 0.21 4.10
CA MET A 55 10.41 -0.74 3.13
C MET A 55 9.46 -0.79 1.92
N ARG A 56 9.97 -0.61 0.71
CA ARG A 56 9.18 -0.77 -0.52
C ARG A 56 9.52 -2.07 -1.21
N CYS A 57 8.56 -2.98 -1.32
CA CYS A 57 8.71 -4.21 -2.11
C CYS A 57 8.00 -4.10 -3.45
N ARG A 58 8.67 -4.49 -4.54
CA ARG A 58 8.16 -4.38 -5.91
C ARG A 58 7.91 -5.71 -6.59
N ARG A 59 6.98 -5.70 -7.53
CA ARG A 59 6.67 -6.78 -8.46
C ARG A 59 6.35 -6.20 -9.84
N GLU A 60 6.85 -6.83 -10.89
CA GLU A 60 6.55 -6.46 -12.28
C GLU A 60 5.54 -7.44 -12.90
N GLY A 61 4.98 -7.07 -14.06
CA GLY A 61 4.08 -7.95 -14.81
C GLY A 61 2.71 -8.15 -14.15
N VAL A 62 2.28 -7.21 -13.32
CA VAL A 62 1.01 -7.34 -12.57
C VAL A 62 -0.16 -6.99 -13.47
N MET A 63 -1.19 -7.85 -13.45
CA MET A 63 -2.47 -7.61 -14.10
C MET A 63 -3.50 -7.22 -13.03
N LEU A 64 -4.35 -6.25 -13.32
CA LEU A 64 -5.49 -5.88 -12.46
C LEU A 64 -6.75 -5.78 -13.32
N VAL A 65 -7.82 -6.45 -12.92
CA VAL A 65 -9.13 -6.43 -13.62
C VAL A 65 -9.02 -6.70 -15.14
N GLY A 66 -8.06 -7.54 -15.53
CA GLY A 66 -7.78 -7.87 -16.93
C GLY A 66 -6.95 -6.85 -17.71
N ALA A 67 -6.48 -5.78 -17.08
CA ALA A 67 -5.60 -4.76 -17.67
C ALA A 67 -4.16 -4.89 -17.14
N GLY A 68 -3.17 -4.51 -17.94
CA GLY A 68 -1.74 -4.60 -17.63
C GLY A 68 -0.91 -5.05 -18.83
N PRO A 69 0.38 -5.37 -18.65
CA PRO A 69 1.07 -5.48 -17.36
C PRO A 69 1.44 -4.12 -16.73
N TYR A 70 1.50 -4.10 -15.39
CA TYR A 70 1.93 -2.96 -14.60
C TYR A 70 3.14 -3.29 -13.72
N GLU A 71 3.88 -2.25 -13.34
CA GLU A 71 4.73 -2.28 -12.16
C GLU A 71 3.85 -2.10 -10.92
N ALA A 72 4.20 -2.79 -9.84
CA ALA A 72 3.47 -2.78 -8.59
C ALA A 72 4.40 -2.63 -7.41
N ALA A 73 3.94 -1.97 -6.35
CA ALA A 73 4.63 -1.87 -5.08
C ALA A 73 3.67 -1.93 -3.89
N VAL A 74 4.19 -2.47 -2.80
CA VAL A 74 3.64 -2.31 -1.45
C VAL A 74 4.68 -1.58 -0.59
N ASP A 75 4.21 -0.61 0.18
CA ASP A 75 5.03 0.18 1.10
C ASP A 75 4.74 -0.26 2.53
N LEU A 76 5.75 -0.88 3.16
CA LEU A 76 5.65 -1.38 4.51
C LEU A 76 6.12 -0.34 5.51
N ALA A 77 5.41 -0.24 6.63
CA ALA A 77 5.82 0.57 7.77
C ALA A 77 7.00 -0.08 8.51
N GLY A 78 7.98 0.75 8.89
CA GLY A 78 9.25 0.30 9.48
C GLY A 78 10.26 -0.09 8.39
N GLY A 79 11.53 0.29 8.60
CA GLY A 79 12.61 -0.03 7.66
C GLY A 79 12.87 -1.53 7.49
N ASP A 80 12.46 -2.34 8.48
CA ASP A 80 12.50 -3.81 8.44
C ASP A 80 11.19 -4.44 7.92
N GLY A 81 10.18 -3.62 7.57
CA GLY A 81 8.88 -4.06 7.09
C GLY A 81 7.99 -4.73 8.16
N SER A 82 8.35 -4.63 9.45
CA SER A 82 7.60 -5.25 10.55
C SER A 82 6.16 -4.75 10.66
N GLY A 83 5.91 -3.49 10.29
CA GLY A 83 4.59 -2.87 10.35
C GLY A 83 3.62 -3.24 9.25
N GLY A 84 4.05 -4.02 8.25
CA GLY A 84 3.18 -4.41 7.14
C GLY A 84 2.75 -3.23 6.26
N PHE A 85 1.84 -3.48 5.33
CA PHE A 85 1.31 -2.52 4.36
C PHE A 85 -0.22 -2.57 4.33
N ASP A 86 -0.85 -1.49 3.89
CA ASP A 86 -2.31 -1.33 3.87
C ASP A 86 -2.88 -0.92 2.49
N HIS A 87 -2.01 -0.81 1.48
CA HIS A 87 -2.39 -0.54 0.11
C HIS A 87 -1.44 -1.17 -0.90
N LEU A 88 -1.93 -1.29 -2.14
CA LEU A 88 -1.17 -1.65 -3.32
C LEU A 88 -1.09 -0.44 -4.27
N THR A 89 0.10 -0.11 -4.76
CA THR A 89 0.29 0.92 -5.78
C THR A 89 0.67 0.28 -7.11
N LEU A 90 0.02 0.67 -8.20
CA LEU A 90 0.33 0.28 -9.57
C LEU A 90 0.73 1.48 -10.41
N TRP A 91 1.65 1.30 -11.35
CA TRP A 91 1.99 2.28 -12.38
C TRP A 91 2.53 1.58 -13.63
N HIS A 92 2.71 2.34 -14.70
CA HIS A 92 3.46 1.89 -15.87
C HIS A 92 4.71 2.77 -16.04
N GLY A 93 5.86 2.15 -16.31
CA GLY A 93 7.15 2.84 -16.31
C GLY A 93 7.28 3.97 -17.34
N SER A 94 6.59 3.84 -18.48
CA SER A 94 6.73 4.72 -19.65
C SER A 94 5.43 5.23 -20.27
N ASP A 95 4.27 4.69 -19.87
CA ASP A 95 2.98 4.99 -20.50
C ASP A 95 1.94 5.35 -19.43
N GLN A 96 1.76 6.65 -19.22
CA GLN A 96 0.79 7.13 -18.24
C GLN A 96 -0.66 6.83 -18.66
N GLY A 97 -0.93 6.60 -19.94
CA GLY A 97 -2.24 6.26 -20.47
C GLY A 97 -2.66 4.83 -20.13
N ALA A 98 -1.70 3.93 -19.89
CA ALA A 98 -1.97 2.50 -19.61
C ALA A 98 -2.91 2.27 -18.41
N LEU A 99 -2.96 3.20 -17.46
CA LEU A 99 -3.83 3.13 -16.28
C LEU A 99 -5.31 3.43 -16.60
N LEU A 100 -5.60 4.09 -17.73
CA LEU A 100 -6.98 4.33 -18.18
C LEU A 100 -7.69 3.02 -18.55
N ALA A 101 -6.95 1.97 -18.92
CA ALA A 101 -7.52 0.65 -19.16
C ALA A 101 -8.14 0.04 -17.89
N ILE A 102 -7.61 0.38 -16.69
CA ILE A 102 -8.21 -0.01 -15.41
C ILE A 102 -9.55 0.70 -15.24
N SER A 103 -9.60 2.01 -15.47
CA SER A 103 -10.83 2.81 -15.43
C SER A 103 -11.95 2.21 -16.27
N ASP A 104 -11.64 1.87 -17.51
CA ASP A 104 -12.61 1.28 -18.45
C ASP A 104 -13.07 -0.10 -17.99
N ALA A 105 -12.15 -0.94 -17.50
CA ALA A 105 -12.49 -2.26 -16.97
C ALA A 105 -13.39 -2.18 -15.73
N LEU A 106 -13.10 -1.27 -14.80
CA LEU A 106 -13.90 -1.05 -13.61
C LEU A 106 -15.32 -0.58 -13.96
N LYS A 107 -15.45 0.41 -14.86
CA LYS A 107 -16.77 0.91 -15.31
C LYS A 107 -17.62 -0.21 -15.93
N ARG A 108 -17.02 -1.08 -16.76
CA ARG A 108 -17.72 -2.26 -17.32
C ARG A 108 -18.19 -3.27 -16.26
N GLN A 109 -17.55 -3.29 -15.10
CA GLN A 109 -17.88 -4.18 -13.97
C GLN A 109 -18.80 -3.52 -12.93
N GLY A 110 -19.42 -2.39 -13.26
CA GLY A 110 -20.38 -1.70 -12.40
C GLY A 110 -19.76 -0.90 -11.26
N TRP A 111 -18.49 -0.50 -11.39
CA TRP A 111 -17.88 0.45 -10.47
C TRP A 111 -18.28 1.88 -10.85
N HIS A 112 -18.51 2.70 -9.82
CA HIS A 112 -18.80 4.12 -9.96
C HIS A 112 -17.52 4.93 -9.77
N SER A 113 -17.30 5.90 -10.64
CA SER A 113 -16.15 6.79 -10.61
C SER A 113 -16.54 8.18 -10.10
N CYS A 114 -15.63 8.82 -9.37
CA CYS A 114 -15.84 10.14 -8.81
C CYS A 114 -14.55 10.94 -8.78
N LEU A 115 -14.48 12.00 -9.58
CA LEU A 115 -13.32 12.88 -9.65
C LEU A 115 -13.27 13.80 -8.44
N LYS A 116 -12.13 13.81 -7.73
CA LYS A 116 -11.84 14.63 -6.56
C LYS A 116 -10.48 15.29 -6.70
N GLY A 117 -10.49 16.55 -7.14
CA GLY A 117 -9.27 17.28 -7.42
C GLY A 117 -8.47 16.58 -8.52
N GLU A 118 -7.26 16.12 -8.18
CA GLU A 118 -6.34 15.47 -9.13
C GLU A 118 -6.44 13.93 -9.12
N GLN A 119 -7.47 13.35 -8.52
CA GLN A 119 -7.64 11.89 -8.41
C GLN A 119 -9.07 11.47 -8.72
N GLU A 120 -9.25 10.37 -9.47
CA GLU A 120 -10.53 9.73 -9.68
C GLU A 120 -10.66 8.50 -8.79
N ASP A 121 -11.65 8.52 -7.90
CA ASP A 121 -11.97 7.40 -7.01
C ASP A 121 -12.98 6.46 -7.66
N TYR A 122 -12.75 5.16 -7.55
CA TYR A 122 -13.62 4.10 -8.01
C TYR A 122 -14.10 3.26 -6.82
N THR A 123 -15.42 3.14 -6.67
CA THR A 123 -16.08 2.34 -5.64
C THR A 123 -17.19 1.50 -6.23
N ARG A 124 -17.61 0.44 -5.53
CA ARG A 124 -18.75 -0.40 -5.94
C ARG A 124 -19.58 -0.77 -4.72
N PRO A 125 -20.92 -0.64 -4.73
CA PRO A 125 -21.77 -1.05 -3.63
C PRO A 125 -21.47 -2.48 -3.17
N GLY A 126 -21.32 -2.68 -1.86
CA GLY A 126 -20.97 -3.97 -1.25
C GLY A 126 -19.50 -4.40 -1.39
N SER A 127 -18.67 -3.64 -2.11
CA SER A 127 -17.23 -3.88 -2.18
C SER A 127 -16.50 -3.12 -1.06
N PRO A 128 -15.60 -3.75 -0.29
CA PRO A 128 -14.78 -3.07 0.71
C PRO A 128 -13.54 -2.39 0.09
N ILE A 129 -13.47 -2.34 -1.24
CA ILE A 129 -12.30 -1.92 -2.00
C ILE A 129 -12.55 -0.55 -2.62
N ARG A 130 -11.55 0.30 -2.53
CA ARG A 130 -11.45 1.56 -3.28
C ARG A 130 -10.23 1.50 -4.19
N ILE A 131 -10.40 2.04 -5.40
CA ILE A 131 -9.30 2.22 -6.33
C ILE A 131 -9.23 3.71 -6.67
N ALA A 132 -8.06 4.30 -6.47
CA ALA A 132 -7.81 5.73 -6.66
C ALA A 132 -6.81 5.89 -7.81
N ILE A 133 -7.18 6.59 -8.88
CA ILE A 133 -6.31 6.78 -10.05
C ILE A 133 -5.97 8.26 -10.19
N ASP A 134 -4.68 8.58 -10.25
CA ASP A 134 -4.21 9.95 -10.47
C ASP A 134 -4.74 10.49 -11.82
N ALA A 135 -5.51 11.57 -11.81
CA ALA A 135 -6.09 12.18 -13.01
C ALA A 135 -5.11 13.12 -13.72
N THR A 136 -4.15 13.68 -12.99
CA THR A 136 -3.15 14.62 -13.53
C THR A 136 -2.24 13.98 -14.58
N TYR A 137 -1.84 14.75 -15.60
CA TYR A 137 -0.90 14.34 -16.64
C TYR A 137 0.54 14.82 -16.39
N TRP A 138 0.73 15.66 -15.37
CA TRP A 138 2.03 16.27 -15.07
C TRP A 138 2.97 15.36 -14.27
N GLY A 139 2.44 14.29 -13.68
CA GLY A 139 3.20 13.32 -12.88
C GLY A 139 3.04 11.90 -13.41
N LYS A 140 3.82 10.95 -12.87
CA LYS A 140 3.59 9.52 -13.15
C LYS A 140 2.24 9.12 -12.58
N ARG A 141 1.27 8.85 -13.45
CA ARG A 141 -0.05 8.35 -13.08
C ARG A 141 0.08 7.02 -12.34
N ARG A 142 -0.55 6.93 -11.16
CA ARG A 142 -0.63 5.71 -10.36
C ARG A 142 -2.07 5.32 -10.10
N ALA A 143 -2.27 4.04 -9.84
CA ALA A 143 -3.48 3.53 -9.21
C ALA A 143 -3.13 3.03 -7.82
N VAL A 144 -3.88 3.47 -6.81
CA VAL A 144 -3.74 3.03 -5.42
C VAL A 144 -4.99 2.24 -5.05
N ILE A 145 -4.81 1.01 -4.59
CA ILE A 145 -5.87 0.11 -4.21
C ILE A 145 -5.82 -0.08 -2.70
N THR A 146 -6.92 0.25 -2.03
CA THR A 146 -7.05 0.21 -0.57
C THR A 146 -8.28 -0.60 -0.16
N HIS A 147 -8.20 -1.18 1.04
CA HIS A 147 -9.36 -1.77 1.70
C HIS A 147 -9.93 -0.78 2.71
N GLU A 148 -11.14 -0.26 2.49
CA GLU A 148 -11.76 0.78 3.33
C GLU A 148 -12.64 0.22 4.47
N GLY A 149 -12.75 -1.11 4.62
CA GLY A 149 -13.64 -1.73 5.61
C GLY A 149 -15.10 -1.70 5.17
N MET A 150 -15.99 -2.40 5.90
CA MET A 150 -17.42 -2.50 5.54
C MET A 150 -18.21 -1.21 5.78
N GLU A 151 -17.61 -0.21 6.40
CA GLU A 151 -18.22 1.11 6.66
C GLU A 151 -17.81 2.16 5.62
N ALA A 152 -17.36 1.72 4.44
CA ALA A 152 -17.12 2.59 3.31
C ALA A 152 -18.44 3.24 2.89
N LYS A 153 -18.69 4.46 3.39
CA LYS A 153 -19.79 5.29 2.89
C LYS A 153 -19.59 5.49 1.39
N PRO A 154 -20.66 5.47 0.59
CA PRO A 154 -20.59 5.99 -0.77
C PRO A 154 -20.00 7.39 -0.66
N ARG A 155 -18.75 7.57 -1.10
CA ARG A 155 -18.12 8.89 -1.08
C ARG A 155 -18.68 9.77 -2.20
N CYS A 156 -19.51 9.14 -3.05
CA CYS A 156 -20.48 9.57 -4.04
C CYS A 156 -21.58 8.48 -3.97
#